data_AF-A0A176RYM1-F1
#
_entry.id   AF-A0A176RYM1-F1
#
_cell.length_a   1.000
_cell.length_b   1.000
_cell.length_c   1.000
_cell.angle_alpha   90.00
_cell.angle_beta   90.00
_cell.angle_gamma   90.00
#
_symmetry.space_group_name_H-M   'P 1'
#
loop_
_entity.id
_entity.type
_entity.pdbx_description
1 polymer ?
#
loop_
_entity_poly.entity_id
_entity_poly.type
_entity_poly.pdbx_seq_one_letter_code
_entity_poly.pdbx_strand_id
1 'polypeptide(L)' 'MPDQHPAFTIGGLTPFTTLDFPGQLAAVIFCQGCAW' A
#
# COMPACT_ATOMS: atom_id res chain seq x y z
N MET A 1 14.10 -19.35 -14.50
CA MET A 1 12.68 -18.97 -14.62
C MET A 1 12.54 -17.69 -13.82
N PRO A 2 12.27 -16.52 -14.43
CA PRO A 2 12.23 -15.28 -13.67
C PRO A 2 11.02 -15.29 -12.74
N ASP A 3 11.25 -14.89 -11.49
CA ASP A 3 10.28 -14.68 -10.41
C ASP A 3 8.93 -14.16 -10.95
N GLN A 4 7.86 -14.95 -10.78
CA GLN A 4 6.50 -14.62 -11.26
C GLN A 4 5.71 -13.76 -10.27
N HIS A 5 6.36 -12.94 -9.45
CA HIS A 5 5.67 -12.02 -8.54
C HIS A 5 5.31 -10.75 -9.30
N PRO A 6 4.02 -10.40 -9.47
CA PRO A 6 3.65 -9.13 -10.06
C PRO A 6 4.18 -8.00 -9.15
N ALA A 7 5.16 -7.24 -9.66
CA ALA A 7 5.67 -6.07 -8.97
C ALA A 7 4.62 -4.96 -9.07
N PHE A 8 3.98 -4.63 -7.95
CA PHE A 8 3.08 -3.48 -7.87
C PHE A 8 3.88 -2.19 -7.70
N THR A 9 3.48 -1.16 -8.44
CA THR A 9 4.06 0.18 -8.32
C THR A 9 3.37 0.93 -7.19
N ILE A 10 4.14 1.65 -6.37
CA ILE A 10 3.58 2.50 -5.30
C ILE A 10 3.20 3.87 -5.89
N GLY A 11 1.96 4.29 -5.65
CA GLY A 11 1.39 5.57 -6.09
C GLY A 11 1.38 6.67 -5.07
N GLY A 12 1.47 6.30 -3.79
CA GLY A 12 1.48 7.26 -2.71
C GLY A 12 1.46 6.58 -1.36
N LEU A 13 1.73 7.38 -0.34
CA LEU A 13 1.69 7.00 1.05
C LEU A 13 1.04 8.14 1.84
N THR A 14 0.13 7.80 2.75
CA THR A 14 -0.36 8.76 3.74
C THR A 14 0.63 8.86 4.92
N PRO A 15 0.67 10.00 5.63
CA PRO A 15 1.38 10.05 6.91
C PRO A 15 0.87 8.97 7.86
N PHE A 16 1.71 8.55 8.81
CA PHE A 16 1.29 7.59 9.81
C PHE A 16 0.11 8.13 10.61
N THR A 17 -0.94 7.33 10.72
CA THR A 17 -2.12 7.65 11.53
C THR A 17 -2.59 6.41 12.28
N THR A 18 -3.53 6.61 13.19
CA THR A 18 -4.29 5.52 13.82
C THR A 18 -5.73 5.46 13.29
N LEU A 19 -6.04 6.19 12.22
CA LEU A 19 -7.41 6.33 11.71
C LEU A 19 -7.86 5.06 11.00
N ASP A 20 -7.01 4.53 10.14
CA ASP A 20 -7.32 3.36 9.32
C ASP A 20 -7.22 2.05 10.10
N PHE A 21 -6.50 2.07 11.23
CA PHE A 21 -6.44 0.93 12.16
C PHE A 21 -6.47 1.39 13.62
N PRO A 22 -7.67 1.56 14.20
CA PRO A 22 -7.83 2.11 15.55
C PRO A 22 -7.04 1.34 16.61
N GLY A 23 -6.35 2.09 17.47
CA GLY A 23 -5.52 1.55 18.54
C GLY A 23 -4.12 1.09 18.10
N GLN A 24 -3.79 1.20 16.81
CA GLN A 24 -2.49 0.83 16.27
C GLN A 24 -1.97 1.93 15.32
N LEU A 25 -0.66 2.12 15.30
CA LEU A 25 -0.04 3.02 14.34
C LEU A 25 0.07 2.32 12.99
N ALA A 26 -0.51 2.91 11.95
CA ALA A 26 -0.56 2.33 10.60
C ALA A 26 -0.06 3.31 9.54
N ALA A 27 0.44 2.76 8.44
CA ALA A 27 0.70 3.47 7.19
C ALA A 27 -0.18 2.88 6.09
N VAL A 28 -0.75 3.74 5.25
CA VAL A 28 -1.55 3.33 4.09
C VAL A 28 -0.75 3.60 2.83
N ILE A 29 -0.61 2.56 1.99
CA ILE A 29 0.08 2.60 0.70
C ILE A 29 -0.99 2.52 -0.40
N PHE A 30 -0.94 3.45 -1.35
CA PHE A 30 -1.72 3.38 -2.58
C PHE A 30 -0.90 2.69 -3.66
N CYS A 31 -1.46 1.68 -4.33
CA CYS A 31 -0.82 1.02 -5.49
C CYS A 31 -1.26 1.69 -6.81
N GLN A 32 -0.33 1.79 -7.77
CA GLN A 32 -0.56 2.29 -9.14
C GLN A 32 -0.88 1.14 -10.09
N GLY A 33 -1.68 1.46 -11.11
CA GLY A 33 -2.30 0.47 -12.00
C GLY A 33 -3.56 -0.07 -11.33
N CYS A 34 -4.72 0.29 -11.86
CA CYS A 34 -6.02 0.00 -11.25
C CYS A 34 -6.15 -1.48 -10.84
N ALA A 35 -6.69 -1.71 -9.64
CA ALA A 35 -7.22 -3.00 -9.18
C ALA A 35 -8.76 -2.98 -9.06
N TRP A 36 -9.40 -1.99 -9.69
CA TRP A 36 -10.84 -1.84 -9.88
C TRP A 36 -11.12 -1.74 -11.38
#